data_AF-A0A1H9YK57-F1
#
_entry.id   AF-A0A1H9YK57-F1
#
_cell.length_a   1.000
_cell.length_b   1.000
_cell.length_c   1.000
_cell.angle_alpha   90.00
_cell.angle_beta   90.00
_cell.angle_gamma   90.00
#
_symmetry.space_group_name_H-M   'P 1'
#
loop_
_entity.id
_entity.type
_entity.pdbx_description
1 polymer ?
#
loop_
_entity_poly.entity_id
_entity_poly.type
_entity_poly.pdbx_seq_one_letter_code
_entity_poly.pdbx_strand_id
1 'polypeptide(L)' 'MVNAGWVLERAYDINDNGWIIGEARIGLIGENHAFLLTPIPEPETYVMFLAGLGLMTVISRRRKIS' A
#
# COMPACT_ATOMS: atom_id res chain seq x y z
N MET A 1 -19.22 9.43 7.42
CA MET A 1 -18.56 8.14 7.67
C MET A 1 -18.06 8.19 9.10
N VAL A 2 -18.69 7.46 10.03
CA VAL A 2 -18.16 7.35 11.39
C VAL A 2 -16.93 6.45 11.31
N ASN A 3 -15.75 7.04 11.45
CA ASN A 3 -14.56 6.27 11.81
C ASN A 3 -14.94 5.54 13.10
N ALA A 4 -15.08 4.22 13.09
CA ALA A 4 -15.52 3.44 14.24
C ALA A 4 -14.51 3.46 15.41
N GLY A 5 -13.52 4.36 15.36
CA GLY A 5 -12.53 4.57 16.40
C GLY A 5 -11.48 3.48 16.43
N TRP A 6 -11.34 2.71 15.35
CA TRP A 6 -10.35 1.64 15.27
C TRP A 6 -8.95 2.24 15.34
N VAL A 7 -8.20 1.81 16.35
CA VAL A 7 -6.78 2.08 16.47
C VAL A 7 -6.07 0.75 16.24
N LEU A 8 -5.32 0.63 15.15
CA LEU A 8 -4.46 -0.53 14.93
C LEU A 8 -3.32 -0.45 15.95
N GLU A 9 -3.20 -1.44 16.84
CA GLU A 9 -2.24 -1.39 17.95
C GLU A 9 -1.01 -2.26 17.70
N ARG A 10 -1.21 -3.44 17.13
CA ARG A 10 -0.15 -4.43 16.90
C ARG A 10 -0.31 -5.07 15.53
N ALA A 11 0.80 -5.19 14.81
CA ALA A 11 0.92 -6.08 13.66
C ALA A 11 1.68 -7.34 14.13
N TYR A 12 1.16 -8.51 13.81
CA TYR A 12 1.73 -9.79 14.24
C TYR A 12 2.58 -10.44 13.15
N ASP A 13 2.12 -10.41 11.91
CA ASP A 13 2.80 -11.09 10.81
C ASP A 13 2.45 -10.48 9.46
N ILE A 14 3.29 -10.77 8.46
CA ILE A 14 3.12 -10.41 7.06
C ILE A 14 3.48 -11.60 6.16
N ASN A 15 2.61 -11.92 5.20
CA ASN A 15 2.91 -12.96 4.21
C ASN A 15 3.48 -12.38 2.90
N ASP A 16 3.91 -13.25 1.98
CA ASP A 16 4.48 -12.87 0.67
C ASP A 16 3.52 -12.06 -0.23
N ASN A 17 2.21 -12.11 0.04
CA ASN A 17 1.21 -11.30 -0.66
C ASN A 17 1.07 -9.88 -0.07
N GLY A 18 1.88 -9.53 0.93
CA GLY A 18 1.84 -8.24 1.63
C GLY A 18 0.68 -8.12 2.61
N TRP A 19 -0.01 -9.22 2.94
CA TRP A 19 -1.13 -9.18 3.88
C TRP A 19 -0.63 -9.12 5.31
N ILE A 20 -1.17 -8.20 6.09
CA ILE A 20 -0.76 -7.97 7.48
C ILE A 20 -1.90 -8.38 8.40
N ILE A 21 -1.61 -9.28 9.34
CA ILE A 21 -2.55 -9.61 10.42
C ILE A 21 -2.14 -8.91 11.70
N GLY A 22 -3.11 -8.62 12.56
CA GLY A 22 -2.84 -7.91 13.80
C GLY A 22 -4.03 -7.76 14.70
N GLU A 23 -3.88 -6.90 15.70
CA GLU A 23 -4.90 -6.57 16.67
C GLU A 23 -5.16 -5.06 16.66
N ALA A 24 -6.44 -4.71 16.59
CA ALA A 24 -6.92 -3.35 16.68
C ALA A 24 -7.85 -3.20 17.87
N ARG A 25 -7.85 -2.02 18.48
CA ARG A 25 -8.77 -1.66 19.54
C ARG A 25 -9.87 -0.75 19.01
N ILE A 26 -11.12 -1.06 19.34
CA ILE A 26 -12.25 -0.16 19.06
C ILE A 26 -12.25 0.94 20.12
N GLY A 27 -11.90 2.16 19.74
CA GLY A 27 -11.79 3.29 20.66
C GLY A 27 -13.09 3.66 21.39
N LEU A 28 -14.26 3.27 20.84
CA LEU A 28 -15.57 3.56 21.43
C LEU A 28 -15.96 2.61 22.58
N ILE A 29 -15.44 1.38 22.60
CA ILE A 29 -15.84 0.34 23.58
C ILE A 29 -14.66 -0.36 24.26
N GLY A 30 -13.42 -0.11 23.82
CA GLY A 30 -12.20 -0.65 24.43
C GLY A 30 -11.92 -2.13 24.12
N GLU A 31 -12.69 -2.75 23.24
CA GLU A 31 -12.51 -4.15 22.84
C GLU A 31 -11.43 -4.32 21.77
N ASN A 32 -10.73 -5.44 21.85
CA ASN A 32 -9.71 -5.82 20.87
C ASN A 32 -10.27 -6.81 19.85
N HIS A 33 -9.96 -6.59 18.59
CA HIS A 33 -10.31 -7.51 17.51
C HIS A 33 -9.12 -7.76 16.59
N ALA A 34 -9.11 -8.95 15.99
CA ALA A 34 -8.20 -9.27 14.91
C ALA A 34 -8.55 -8.45 13.66
N PHE A 35 -7.53 -8.04 12.91
CA PHE A 35 -7.69 -7.44 11.58
C PHE A 35 -6.84 -8.16 10.53
N LEU A 36 -7.22 -7.96 9.28
CA LEU A 36 -6.44 -8.27 8.09
C LEU A 36 -6.35 -7.01 7.22
N LEU A 37 -5.13 -6.50 7.00
CA LEU A 37 -4.87 -5.46 6.02
C LEU A 37 -4.38 -6.08 4.72
N THR A 38 -4.93 -5.60 3.61
CA THR A 38 -4.52 -5.98 2.25
C THR A 38 -4.13 -4.70 1.50
N PRO A 39 -2.86 -4.25 1.63
CA PRO A 39 -2.42 -3.03 0.97
C PRO A 39 -2.57 -3.14 -0.55
N ILE A 40 -3.24 -2.17 -1.15
CA ILE A 40 -3.34 -2.05 -2.60
C ILE A 40 -2.40 -0.91 -3.00
N PRO A 41 -1.50 -1.10 -3.98
CA PRO A 41 -0.65 -0.02 -4.47
C PRO A 41 -1.51 1.18 -4.89
N GLU A 42 -1.12 2.37 -4.46
CA GLU A 42 -1.81 3.59 -4.84
C GLU A 42 -1.74 3.78 -6.38
N PRO A 43 -2.84 4.22 -7.04
CA PRO A 43 -2.87 4.44 -8.48
C PRO A 43 -1.68 5.24 -9.04
N GLU A 44 -1.18 6.19 -8.26
CA GLU A 44 -0.03 7.07 -8.54
C GLU A 44 1.27 6.30 -8.71
N THR A 45 1.45 5.18 -8.00
CA THR A 45 2.63 4.33 -8.11
C THR A 45 2.73 3.75 -9.52
N TYR A 46 1.61 3.32 -10.11
CA TYR A 46 1.56 2.83 -11.48
C TYR A 46 1.82 3.96 -12.48
N VAL A 47 1.27 5.15 -12.25
CA VAL A 47 1.49 6.32 -13.11
C VAL A 47 2.97 6.70 -13.11
N MET A 48 3.62 6.77 -11.95
CA MET A 48 5.04 7.08 -11.82
C MET A 48 5.92 6.01 -12.48
N PHE A 49 5.58 4.73 -12.31
CA PHE A 49 6.27 3.63 -12.99
C PHE A 49 6.18 3.77 -14.51
N LEU A 50 4.98 4.00 -15.05
CA LEU A 50 4.77 4.22 -16.49
C LEU A 50 5.47 5.47 -17.01
N ALA A 51 5.48 6.56 -16.23
CA ALA A 51 6.23 7.77 -16.55
C ALA A 51 7.73 7.47 -16.65
N GLY A 52 8.28 6.72 -15.69
CA GLY A 52 9.67 6.26 -15.71
C GLY A 52 10.00 5.41 -16.93
N LEU A 53 9.15 4.42 -17.26
CA LEU A 53 9.29 3.61 -18.47
C LEU A 53 9.25 4.48 -19.73
N GLY A 54 8.29 5.41 -19.81
CA GLY A 54 8.16 6.36 -20.91
C GLY A 54 9.44 7.17 -21.14
N LEU A 55 10.01 7.74 -20.08
CA LEU A 55 11.28 8.47 -20.15
C LEU A 55 12.43 7.59 -20.64
N MET A 56 12.54 6.35 -20.15
CA MET A 56 13.58 5.41 -20.59
C MET A 56 13.46 5.08 -22.08
N THR A 57 12.24 4.92 -22.61
CA THR A 57 12.05 4.71 -24.05
C THR A 57 12.51 5.90 -24.89
N VAL A 58 12.19 7.13 -24.44
CA VAL A 58 12.60 8.37 -25.13
C VAL A 58 14.12 8.50 -25.14
N ILE A 59 14.78 8.27 -24.00
CA ILE A 59 16.25 8.34 -23.89
C ILE A 59 16.90 7.29 -24.79
N SER A 60 16.40 6.06 -24.77
CA SER A 60 16.93 4.96 -25.59
C SER A 60 16.81 5.23 -27.08
N ARG A 61 15.71 5.88 -27.52
CA ARG A 61 15.53 6.31 -28.92
C ARG A 61 16.51 7.40 -29.31
N ARG A 62 16.73 8.40 -28.46
CA ARG A 62 17.69 9.49 -28.73
C ARG A 62 19.12 8.97 -28.89
N ARG A 63 19.52 7.99 -28.07
CA ARG A 63 20.84 7.35 -28.14
C ARG A 63 21.08 6.52 -29.40
N LYS A 64 20.03 6.06 -30.09
CA LYS A 64 20.16 5.30 -31.35
C LYS A 64 20.25 6.19 -32.60
N ILE A 65 19.91 7.47 -32.48
CA ILE A 65 19.85 8.42 -33.61
C ILE A 65 21.15 9.25 -33.69
N SER A 66 21.89 9.38 -32.59
CA SER A 66 23.30 9.82 -32.58
C SER A 66 24.23 8.70 -32.99
#